data_AF-A0A1Y3XP70-F1
#
_entry.id   AF-A0A1Y3XP70-F1
#
_cell.length_a   1.000
_cell.length_b   1.000
_cell.length_c   1.000
_cell.angle_alpha   90.00
_cell.angle_beta   90.00
_cell.angle_gamma   90.00
#
_symmetry.space_group_name_H-M   'P 1'
#
loop_
_entity.id
_entity.type
_entity.pdbx_description
1 polymer ?
#
loop_
_entity_poly.entity_id
_entity_poly.type
_entity_poly.pdbx_seq_one_letter_code
_entity_poly.pdbx_strand_id
1 'polypeptide(L)'
;MGMAIANVVSYDETTETAILRLESMGGDADAGDKITVSARSLLSGEQQVSDASTGYTVSELLASGPAAEYAAPEEGMVMGSMAGVADPEHAEISMEEIERLKDSGQVPVLKPWAESLKIDGVDWATVAAAAKIGNQLHIQYNTDSVLGGVNSLGFRLKDASGQVLDLPMLELNIGPRTELSQELYYTETNEYVLFLPEGQDVSDMEVVYSGTIYDSLTQGEWSTTFRLEQVKERLQSKLNLDLGGWTVESVTISPVALTVRGTGDMWDMGGEMAMPEIVIQLKDGTQVQTSAAGTSVSDEGVTLNSMFNEILDLSQVKSVTLNGEALNMEYVTE
;
A
#
# COMPACT_ATOMS: atom_id res chain seq x y z
N MET A 1 14.75 -4.72 14.28
CA MET A 1 14.23 -3.39 13.87
C MET A 1 13.09 -3.72 12.91
N GLY A 2 11.85 -3.45 13.31
CA GLY A 2 10.65 -3.78 12.52
C GLY A 2 10.09 -2.53 11.88
N MET A 3 9.47 -2.67 10.71
CA MET A 3 8.71 -1.60 10.07
C MET A 3 7.38 -1.43 10.80
N ALA A 4 7.02 -0.18 11.11
CA ALA A 4 5.72 0.15 11.67
C ALA A 4 4.97 1.12 10.76
N ILE A 5 3.68 0.86 10.57
CA ILE A 5 2.75 1.76 9.90
C ILE A 5 2.21 2.72 10.96
N ALA A 6 2.21 4.02 10.68
CA ALA A 6 1.71 5.05 11.58
C ALA A 6 0.46 5.71 11.01
N ASN A 7 -0.64 5.70 11.76
CA ASN A 7 -1.90 6.31 11.38
C ASN A 7 -2.30 7.39 12.39
N VAL A 8 -2.77 8.55 11.92
CA VAL A 8 -3.41 9.55 12.79
C VAL A 8 -4.83 9.07 13.09
N VAL A 9 -5.12 8.81 14.36
CA VAL A 9 -6.43 8.33 14.83
C VAL A 9 -7.31 9.47 15.31
N SER A 10 -6.69 10.54 15.82
CA SER A 10 -7.39 11.74 16.27
C SER A 10 -6.45 12.93 16.25
N TYR A 11 -6.99 14.12 16.01
CA TYR A 11 -6.29 15.38 16.13
C TYR A 11 -7.21 16.40 16.81
N ASP A 12 -6.75 16.99 17.91
CA ASP A 12 -7.43 18.08 18.59
C ASP A 12 -6.83 19.40 18.12
N GLU A 13 -7.59 20.16 17.33
CA GLU A 13 -7.17 21.47 16.80
C GLU A 13 -6.98 22.53 17.91
N THR A 14 -7.67 22.40 19.04
CA THR A 14 -7.57 23.38 20.14
C THR A 14 -6.26 23.20 20.91
N THR A 15 -5.84 21.95 21.11
CA THR A 15 -4.60 21.61 21.83
C THR A 15 -3.43 21.27 20.90
N GLU A 16 -3.65 21.30 19.59
CA GLU A 16 -2.71 20.91 18.53
C GLU A 16 -2.08 19.52 18.78
N THR A 17 -2.86 18.60 19.37
CA THR A 17 -2.37 17.27 19.80
C THR A 17 -2.92 16.18 18.89
N ALA A 18 -2.03 15.33 18.36
CA ALA A 18 -2.38 14.15 17.58
C ALA A 18 -2.25 12.87 18.40
N ILE A 19 -3.17 11.93 18.19
CA ILE A 19 -3.05 10.54 18.63
C ILE A 19 -2.64 9.71 17.43
N LEU A 20 -1.47 9.08 17.53
CA LEU A 20 -0.93 8.19 16.52
C LEU A 20 -1.12 6.74 16.95
N ARG A 21 -1.57 5.89 16.03
CA ARG A 21 -1.50 4.43 16.14
C ARG A 21 -0.30 3.94 15.37
N LEU A 22 0.52 3.13 16.03
CA LEU A 22 1.70 2.50 15.43
C LEU A 22 1.46 0.99 15.34
N GLU A 23 1.55 0.45 14.14
CA GLU A 23 1.28 -0.96 13.84
C GLU A 23 2.55 -1.59 13.29
N SER A 24 3.22 -2.43 14.09
CA SER A 24 4.45 -3.13 13.65
C SER A 24 4.12 -4.49 13.07
N MET A 25 4.62 -4.77 11.86
CA MET A 25 4.59 -6.12 11.28
C MET A 25 5.80 -6.92 11.80
N GLY A 26 5.76 -7.29 13.08
CA GLY A 26 6.76 -8.15 13.71
C GLY A 26 7.48 -7.52 14.90
N GLY A 27 7.97 -8.40 15.79
CA GLY A 27 8.60 -8.07 17.06
C GLY A 27 7.65 -8.25 18.24
N ASP A 28 8.03 -9.10 19.19
CA ASP A 28 7.37 -9.16 20.49
C ASP A 28 7.79 -7.92 21.28
N ALA A 29 6.83 -7.09 21.63
CA ALA A 29 7.05 -6.01 22.57
C ALA A 29 5.97 -6.08 23.65
N ASP A 30 6.41 -6.26 24.87
CA ASP A 30 5.54 -6.46 26.02
C ASP A 30 5.31 -5.14 26.75
N ALA A 31 4.24 -5.12 27.55
CA ALA A 31 4.04 -4.05 28.51
C ALA A 31 5.26 -3.93 29.43
N GLY A 32 5.73 -2.70 29.61
CA GLY A 32 6.95 -2.37 30.36
C GLY A 32 8.18 -2.20 29.49
N ASP A 33 8.18 -2.71 28.26
CA ASP A 33 9.30 -2.56 27.33
C ASP A 33 9.50 -1.11 26.92
N LYS A 34 10.77 -0.73 26.77
CA LYS A 34 11.16 0.61 26.35
C LYS A 34 11.28 0.61 24.83
N ILE A 35 10.38 1.32 24.16
CA ILE A 35 10.36 1.45 22.70
C ILE A 35 10.85 2.84 22.29
N THR A 36 11.68 2.87 21.26
CA THR A 36 12.07 4.10 20.57
C THR A 36 11.38 4.14 19.22
N VAL A 37 10.67 5.22 18.95
CA VAL A 37 10.11 5.53 17.64
C VAL A 37 10.95 6.65 17.06
N SER A 38 11.42 6.46 15.82
CA SER A 38 12.23 7.46 15.13
C SER A 38 11.79 7.65 13.70
N ALA A 39 11.85 8.89 13.22
CA ALA A 39 11.62 9.26 11.83
C ALA A 39 12.82 10.05 11.31
N ARG A 40 13.15 9.85 10.04
CA ARG A 40 14.22 10.60 9.33
C ARG A 40 13.72 11.48 8.20
N SER A 41 12.53 11.16 7.71
CA SER A 41 11.83 11.88 6.66
C SER A 41 10.35 11.94 7.00
N LEU A 42 9.73 13.04 6.62
CA LEU A 42 8.29 13.25 6.67
C LEU A 42 7.85 13.69 5.28
N LEU A 43 6.92 12.94 4.69
CA LEU A 43 6.22 13.29 3.46
C LEU A 43 4.86 13.87 3.85
N SER A 44 4.44 14.97 3.24
CA SER A 44 3.15 15.58 3.54
C SER A 44 2.49 16.17 2.31
N GLY A 45 1.17 16.40 2.40
CA GLY A 45 0.35 16.79 1.26
C GLY A 45 0.21 15.67 0.24
N GLU A 46 -0.01 14.43 0.71
CA GLU A 46 -0.24 13.29 -0.18
C GLU A 46 -1.48 13.52 -1.05
N GLN A 47 -1.32 13.33 -2.35
CA GLN A 47 -2.39 13.39 -3.33
C GLN A 47 -2.32 12.15 -4.22
N GLN A 48 -3.46 11.47 -4.36
CA GLN A 48 -3.62 10.36 -5.28
C GLN A 48 -4.07 10.91 -6.64
N VAL A 49 -3.31 10.59 -7.69
CA VAL A 49 -3.65 10.93 -9.08
C VAL A 49 -4.00 9.64 -9.80
N SER A 50 -5.18 9.61 -10.44
CA SER A 50 -5.63 8.48 -11.26
C SER A 50 -5.92 8.95 -12.68
N ASP A 51 -5.32 8.25 -13.63
CA ASP A 51 -5.60 8.32 -15.08
C ASP A 51 -5.56 9.73 -15.68
N ALA A 52 -4.65 10.56 -15.15
CA ALA A 52 -4.41 11.89 -15.67
C ALA A 52 -3.70 11.81 -17.02
N SER A 53 -4.06 12.71 -17.94
CA SER A 53 -3.46 12.76 -19.26
C SER A 53 -1.98 13.12 -19.18
N THR A 54 -1.14 12.42 -19.94
CA THR A 54 0.24 12.90 -20.16
C THR A 54 0.33 13.99 -21.23
N GLY A 55 -0.73 14.20 -22.00
CA GLY A 55 -0.78 15.07 -23.18
C GLY A 55 -0.44 14.36 -24.50
N TYR A 56 -0.14 13.05 -24.49
CA TYR A 56 0.28 12.30 -25.68
C TYR A 56 -0.56 11.04 -25.92
N THR A 57 -0.76 10.71 -27.19
CA THR A 57 -1.06 9.34 -27.63
C THR A 57 0.22 8.51 -27.74
N VAL A 58 0.09 7.18 -27.85
CA VAL A 58 1.25 6.29 -28.06
C VAL A 58 2.03 6.69 -29.31
N SER A 59 1.35 6.96 -30.43
CA SER A 59 2.00 7.34 -31.68
C SER A 59 2.72 8.68 -31.59
N GLU A 60 2.12 9.68 -30.94
CA GLU A 60 2.76 10.98 -30.70
C GLU A 60 3.98 10.85 -29.79
N LEU A 61 3.87 10.07 -28.71
CA LEU A 61 4.98 9.83 -27.78
C LEU A 61 6.18 9.20 -28.50
N LEU A 62 5.92 8.17 -29.33
CA LEU A 62 6.96 7.49 -30.12
C LEU A 62 7.54 8.38 -31.24
N ALA A 63 6.79 9.36 -31.73
CA ALA A 63 7.23 10.29 -32.78
C ALA A 63 7.91 11.57 -32.24
N SER A 64 7.83 11.82 -30.93
CA SER A 64 8.29 13.07 -30.32
C SER A 64 9.80 13.19 -30.18
N GLY A 65 10.52 12.06 -30.18
CA GLY A 65 11.98 12.01 -30.13
C GLY A 65 12.59 11.23 -31.30
N PRO A 66 13.93 11.23 -31.44
CA PRO A 66 14.58 10.30 -32.36
C PRO A 66 14.25 8.86 -31.96
N ALA A 67 14.35 7.94 -32.93
CA ALA A 67 14.21 6.52 -32.65
C ALA A 67 15.15 6.13 -31.50
N ALA A 68 14.58 5.64 -30.40
CA ALA A 68 15.36 5.34 -29.21
C ALA A 68 16.31 4.17 -29.49
N GLU A 69 17.55 4.31 -29.02
CA GLU A 69 18.48 3.18 -28.95
C GLU A 69 18.21 2.39 -27.68
N TYR A 70 18.41 1.08 -27.73
CA TYR A 70 18.28 0.20 -26.57
C TYR A 70 19.44 -0.79 -26.52
N ALA A 71 19.76 -1.23 -25.32
CA ALA A 71 20.74 -2.28 -25.07
C ALA A 71 20.31 -3.11 -23.86
N ALA A 72 20.88 -4.30 -23.71
CA ALA A 72 20.78 -5.00 -22.43
C ALA A 72 21.42 -4.12 -21.34
N PRO A 73 20.82 -3.99 -20.15
CA PRO A 73 21.38 -3.23 -19.06
C PRO A 73 22.75 -3.79 -18.68
N GLU A 74 23.70 -2.89 -18.36
CA GLU A 74 24.97 -3.31 -17.77
C GLU A 74 24.72 -3.93 -16.38
N GLU A 75 25.59 -4.86 -15.96
CA GLU A 75 25.49 -5.47 -14.63
C GLU A 75 25.53 -4.40 -13.54
N GLY A 76 24.55 -4.41 -12.63
CA GLY A 76 24.43 -3.41 -11.56
C GLY A 76 23.83 -2.07 -11.98
N MET A 77 23.39 -1.91 -13.23
CA MET A 77 22.69 -0.71 -13.70
C MET A 77 21.26 -0.59 -13.16
N VAL A 78 20.57 -1.73 -13.03
CA VAL A 78 19.21 -1.80 -12.46
C VAL A 78 19.33 -2.06 -10.95
N MET A 79 18.88 -1.09 -10.15
CA MET A 79 18.98 -1.12 -8.69
C MET A 79 17.72 -1.67 -8.00
N GLY A 80 16.63 -1.78 -8.74
CA GLY A 80 15.34 -2.24 -8.25
C GLY A 80 14.35 -2.39 -9.39
N SER A 81 13.26 -3.10 -9.13
CA SER A 81 12.21 -3.30 -10.12
C SER A 81 10.92 -3.79 -9.47
N MET A 82 9.80 -3.43 -10.06
CA MET A 82 8.46 -3.86 -9.65
C MET A 82 7.71 -4.38 -10.86
N ALA A 83 6.98 -5.48 -10.71
CA ALA A 83 6.16 -6.05 -11.77
C ALA A 83 4.74 -6.25 -11.26
N GLY A 84 3.78 -6.13 -12.16
CA GLY A 84 2.36 -6.21 -11.82
C GLY A 84 1.54 -6.79 -12.98
N VAL A 85 0.56 -7.61 -12.63
CA VAL A 85 -0.42 -8.18 -13.55
C VAL A 85 -1.79 -8.05 -12.90
N ALA A 86 -2.62 -7.15 -13.41
CA ALA A 86 -3.94 -6.86 -12.85
C ALA A 86 -4.97 -7.96 -13.16
N ASP A 87 -4.91 -8.55 -14.36
CA ASP A 87 -5.73 -9.71 -14.75
C ASP A 87 -4.83 -10.88 -15.20
N PRO A 88 -4.37 -11.74 -14.26
CA PRO A 88 -3.49 -12.85 -14.58
C PRO A 88 -4.08 -13.89 -15.53
N GLU A 89 -5.41 -13.99 -15.64
CA GLU A 89 -6.08 -15.00 -16.47
C GLU A 89 -6.08 -14.61 -17.96
N HIS A 90 -6.07 -13.31 -18.25
CA HIS A 90 -6.11 -12.77 -19.62
C HIS A 90 -4.85 -12.02 -20.03
N ALA A 91 -3.81 -12.01 -19.18
CA ALA A 91 -2.54 -11.38 -19.48
C ALA A 91 -1.77 -12.12 -20.58
N GLU A 92 -1.21 -11.36 -21.54
CA GLU A 92 -0.31 -11.88 -22.59
C GLU A 92 0.99 -12.46 -22.04
N ILE A 93 1.37 -12.06 -20.82
CA ILE A 93 2.58 -12.49 -20.15
C ILE A 93 2.26 -12.77 -18.68
N SER A 94 2.74 -13.92 -18.18
CA SER A 94 2.54 -14.28 -16.78
C SER A 94 3.51 -13.52 -15.87
N MET A 95 3.15 -13.38 -14.60
CA MET A 95 4.03 -12.77 -13.59
C MET A 95 5.39 -13.49 -13.50
N GLU A 96 5.39 -14.83 -13.55
CA GLU A 96 6.63 -15.63 -13.54
C GLU A 96 7.54 -15.33 -14.74
N GLU A 97 6.97 -15.00 -15.89
CA GLU A 97 7.73 -14.66 -17.08
C GLU A 97 8.31 -13.26 -17.01
N ILE A 98 7.57 -12.29 -16.49
CA ILE A 98 8.09 -10.94 -16.19
C ILE A 98 9.25 -11.04 -15.19
N GLU A 99 9.10 -11.84 -14.13
CA GLU A 99 10.16 -12.08 -13.15
C GLU A 99 11.40 -12.72 -13.77
N ARG A 100 11.22 -13.66 -14.70
CA ARG A 100 12.33 -14.27 -15.42
C ARG A 100 13.07 -13.28 -16.32
N LEU A 101 12.35 -12.41 -17.02
CA LEU A 101 12.94 -11.36 -17.87
C LEU A 101 13.75 -10.36 -17.03
N LYS A 102 13.20 -10.00 -15.88
CA LYS A 102 13.85 -9.15 -14.87
C LYS A 102 15.14 -9.80 -14.34
N ASP A 103 15.07 -11.05 -13.88
CA ASP A 103 16.20 -11.76 -13.27
C ASP A 103 17.30 -12.13 -14.28
N SER A 104 16.94 -12.32 -15.56
CA SER A 104 17.92 -12.59 -16.62
C SER A 104 18.66 -11.34 -17.10
N GLY A 105 18.23 -10.14 -16.70
CA GLY A 105 18.78 -8.86 -17.18
C GLY A 105 18.59 -8.68 -18.69
N GLN A 106 17.60 -9.35 -19.29
CA GLN A 106 17.39 -9.34 -20.74
C GLN A 106 16.40 -8.29 -21.21
N VAL A 107 15.72 -7.59 -20.29
CA VAL A 107 14.84 -6.48 -20.64
C VAL A 107 15.69 -5.33 -21.16
N PRO A 108 15.54 -4.92 -22.44
CA PRO A 108 16.29 -3.81 -22.97
C PRO A 108 15.95 -2.51 -22.24
N VAL A 109 16.96 -1.67 -22.01
CA VAL A 109 16.80 -0.33 -21.43
C VAL A 109 17.05 0.71 -22.51
N LEU A 110 16.22 1.74 -22.54
CA LEU A 110 16.35 2.84 -23.50
C LEU A 110 17.54 3.73 -23.16
N LYS A 111 18.13 4.33 -24.20
CA LYS A 111 18.99 5.51 -24.02
C LYS A 111 18.15 6.78 -24.03
N PRO A 112 18.33 7.69 -23.06
CA PRO A 112 17.68 8.99 -23.05
C PRO A 112 17.88 9.76 -24.36
N TRP A 113 16.86 10.50 -24.76
CA TRP A 113 16.97 11.56 -25.76
C TRP A 113 17.81 12.73 -25.25
N ALA A 114 18.26 13.58 -26.18
CA ALA A 114 18.99 14.80 -25.82
C ALA A 114 18.09 15.85 -25.15
N GLU A 115 16.80 15.86 -25.49
CA GLU A 115 15.78 16.74 -24.92
C GLU A 115 14.62 15.89 -24.40
N SER A 116 14.29 16.04 -23.12
CA SER A 116 13.16 15.34 -22.50
C SER A 116 11.83 16.04 -22.82
N LEU A 117 10.75 15.27 -22.77
CA LEU A 117 9.38 15.77 -22.93
C LEU A 117 8.74 16.06 -21.59
N LYS A 118 7.96 17.13 -21.54
CA LYS A 118 7.12 17.44 -20.38
C LYS A 118 5.91 16.52 -20.35
N ILE A 119 5.48 16.19 -19.14
CA ILE A 119 4.22 15.49 -18.88
C ILE A 119 3.24 16.54 -18.36
N ASP A 120 2.05 16.62 -18.97
CA ASP A 120 1.03 17.57 -18.52
C ASP A 120 0.64 17.30 -17.07
N GLY A 121 0.62 18.35 -16.23
CA GLY A 121 0.30 18.23 -14.81
C GLY A 121 1.42 17.70 -13.91
N VAL A 122 2.62 17.46 -14.45
CA VAL A 122 3.78 16.98 -13.69
C VAL A 122 4.98 17.92 -13.93
N ASP A 123 5.44 18.58 -12.87
CA ASP A 123 6.57 19.52 -12.91
C ASP A 123 7.87 18.97 -12.29
N TRP A 124 7.81 17.74 -11.78
CA TRP A 124 8.90 17.06 -11.07
C TRP A 124 9.49 15.87 -11.83
N ALA A 125 8.94 15.53 -13.00
CA ALA A 125 9.45 14.48 -13.88
C ALA A 125 9.24 14.81 -15.36
N THR A 126 10.07 14.19 -16.20
CA THR A 126 10.02 14.31 -17.66
C THR A 126 10.19 12.95 -18.34
N VAL A 127 9.58 12.76 -19.51
CA VAL A 127 9.85 11.57 -20.34
C VAL A 127 11.21 11.76 -21.02
N ALA A 128 12.14 10.88 -20.70
CA ALA A 128 13.51 10.89 -21.21
C ALA A 128 13.63 10.11 -22.52
N ALA A 129 12.85 9.05 -22.72
CA ALA A 129 12.78 8.30 -23.97
C ALA A 129 11.50 7.46 -24.04
N ALA A 130 11.08 7.09 -25.26
CA ALA A 130 10.03 6.11 -25.47
C ALA A 130 10.30 5.25 -26.72
N ALA A 131 9.92 3.98 -26.66
CA ALA A 131 10.08 3.05 -27.77
C ALA A 131 9.05 1.92 -27.74
N LYS A 132 8.71 1.38 -28.90
CA LYS A 132 7.99 0.10 -29.01
C LYS A 132 8.97 -0.99 -29.45
N ILE A 133 9.20 -1.97 -28.59
CA ILE A 133 10.10 -3.11 -28.84
C ILE A 133 9.25 -4.38 -28.86
N GLY A 134 8.96 -4.89 -30.06
CA GLY A 134 8.00 -5.99 -30.20
C GLY A 134 6.61 -5.59 -29.71
N ASN A 135 6.07 -6.32 -28.74
CA ASN A 135 4.82 -6.02 -28.05
C ASN A 135 5.01 -5.20 -26.76
N GLN A 136 6.19 -4.63 -26.51
CA GLN A 136 6.46 -3.85 -25.30
C GLN A 136 6.50 -2.35 -25.63
N LEU A 137 5.76 -1.54 -24.88
CA LEU A 137 5.91 -0.09 -24.89
C LEU A 137 6.80 0.30 -23.71
N HIS A 138 7.99 0.80 -24.01
CA HIS A 138 8.94 1.32 -23.05
C HIS A 138 8.78 2.83 -22.94
N ILE A 139 8.66 3.34 -21.72
CA ILE A 139 8.61 4.76 -21.39
C ILE A 139 9.62 5.01 -20.27
N GLN A 140 10.73 5.64 -20.61
CA GLN A 140 11.74 6.05 -19.65
C GLN A 140 11.44 7.47 -19.18
N TYR A 141 11.48 7.69 -17.87
CA TYR A 141 11.27 9.00 -17.25
C TYR A 141 12.37 9.32 -16.24
N ASN A 142 12.69 10.60 -16.15
CA ASN A 142 13.62 11.12 -15.14
C ASN A 142 12.86 11.97 -14.12
N THR A 143 13.32 11.94 -12.88
CA THR A 143 12.85 12.83 -11.82
C THR A 143 13.81 14.01 -11.66
N ASP A 144 13.25 15.22 -11.55
CA ASP A 144 14.02 16.46 -11.61
C ASP A 144 14.37 17.02 -10.22
N SER A 145 13.97 16.33 -9.15
CA SER A 145 14.25 16.72 -7.76
C SER A 145 14.15 15.55 -6.79
N VAL A 146 14.66 15.72 -5.56
CA VAL A 146 14.50 14.75 -4.46
C VAL A 146 13.02 14.48 -4.17
N LEU A 147 12.17 15.50 -4.22
CA LEU A 147 10.72 15.35 -4.04
C LEU A 147 10.09 14.56 -5.20
N GLY A 148 10.54 14.80 -6.42
CA GLY A 148 10.13 14.00 -7.58
C GLY A 148 10.52 12.53 -7.44
N GLY A 149 11.69 12.24 -6.88
CA GLY A 149 12.15 10.88 -6.62
C GLY A 149 11.29 10.09 -5.63
N VAL A 150 10.66 10.76 -4.67
CA VAL A 150 9.77 10.10 -3.69
C VAL A 150 8.30 10.07 -4.12
N ASN A 151 7.95 10.79 -5.18
CA ASN A 151 6.66 10.65 -5.84
C ASN A 151 6.66 9.37 -6.69
N SER A 152 5.49 8.79 -6.92
CA SER A 152 5.35 7.63 -7.81
C SER A 152 4.68 8.02 -9.12
N LEU A 153 5.10 7.39 -10.21
CA LEU A 153 4.54 7.58 -11.54
C LEU A 153 4.42 6.24 -12.26
N GLY A 154 3.19 5.78 -12.46
CA GLY A 154 2.87 4.61 -13.27
C GLY A 154 2.14 5.03 -14.54
N PHE A 155 2.54 4.48 -15.68
CA PHE A 155 1.89 4.73 -16.97
C PHE A 155 0.85 3.66 -17.29
N ARG A 156 -0.24 4.07 -17.95
CA ARG A 156 -1.29 3.19 -18.48
C ARG A 156 -1.76 3.69 -19.84
N LEU A 157 -2.53 2.86 -20.54
CA LEU A 157 -3.16 3.23 -21.81
C LEU A 157 -4.67 3.37 -21.62
N LYS A 158 -5.23 4.44 -22.19
CA LYS A 158 -6.67 4.70 -22.20
C LYS A 158 -7.17 4.75 -23.63
N ASP A 159 -8.20 3.98 -23.92
CA ASP A 159 -8.77 3.90 -25.26
C ASP A 159 -9.71 5.09 -25.57
N ALA A 160 -10.18 5.15 -26.81
CA ALA A 160 -11.09 6.20 -27.27
C ALA A 160 -12.48 6.19 -26.60
N SER A 161 -12.85 5.10 -25.92
CA SER A 161 -14.08 5.01 -25.12
C SER A 161 -13.89 5.57 -23.70
N GLY A 162 -12.64 5.84 -23.32
CA GLY A 162 -12.25 6.27 -21.97
C GLY A 162 -11.93 5.10 -21.04
N GLN A 163 -11.90 3.86 -21.54
CA GLN A 163 -11.52 2.69 -20.76
C GLN A 163 -10.00 2.63 -20.62
N VAL A 164 -9.53 2.45 -19.39
CA VAL A 164 -8.12 2.20 -19.10
C VAL A 164 -7.85 0.70 -19.24
N LEU A 165 -6.76 0.35 -19.91
CA LEU A 165 -6.33 -1.03 -20.07
C LEU A 165 -5.49 -1.48 -18.88
N ASP A 166 -5.90 -2.59 -18.29
CA ASP A 166 -5.20 -3.28 -17.21
C ASP A 166 -4.08 -4.16 -17.79
N LEU A 167 -3.00 -3.50 -18.25
CA LEU A 167 -1.87 -4.17 -18.88
C LEU A 167 -0.87 -4.69 -17.85
N PRO A 168 -0.24 -5.85 -18.09
CA PRO A 168 0.95 -6.24 -17.35
C PRO A 168 2.03 -5.17 -17.48
N MET A 169 2.76 -4.93 -16.40
CA MET A 169 3.83 -3.93 -16.36
C MET A 169 5.09 -4.45 -15.68
N LEU A 170 6.20 -3.80 -16.02
CA LEU A 170 7.48 -3.88 -15.33
C LEU A 170 8.06 -2.47 -15.22
N GLU A 171 8.39 -2.05 -14.01
CA GLU A 171 9.17 -0.84 -13.75
C GLU A 171 10.60 -1.21 -13.38
N LEU A 172 11.56 -0.52 -13.99
CA LEU A 172 12.99 -0.65 -13.74
C LEU A 172 13.52 0.64 -13.12
N ASN A 173 14.22 0.53 -11.99
CA ASN A 173 14.90 1.64 -11.32
C ASN A 173 16.36 1.65 -11.79
N ILE A 174 16.77 2.68 -12.53
CA ILE A 174 18.02 2.71 -13.30
C ILE A 174 19.00 3.73 -12.72
N GLY A 175 20.25 3.32 -12.60
CA GLY A 175 21.34 4.17 -12.13
C GLY A 175 21.42 4.22 -10.60
N PRO A 176 22.21 5.15 -10.04
CA PRO A 176 22.50 5.14 -8.60
C PRO A 176 21.24 5.38 -7.76
N ARG A 177 21.14 4.61 -6.68
CA ARG A 177 20.10 4.76 -5.65
C ARG A 177 20.49 5.85 -4.66
N THR A 178 19.59 6.80 -4.43
CA THR A 178 19.70 7.77 -3.34
C THR A 178 18.91 7.29 -2.13
N GLU A 179 19.61 6.99 -1.04
CA GLU A 179 19.01 6.54 0.22
C GLU A 179 18.50 7.74 1.04
N LEU A 180 17.22 7.72 1.41
CA LEU A 180 16.62 8.67 2.35
C LEU A 180 16.42 8.04 3.74
N SER A 181 16.12 6.75 3.79
CA SER A 181 16.13 5.92 4.99
C SER A 181 16.55 4.48 4.62
N GLN A 182 16.47 3.54 5.56
CA GLN A 182 16.71 2.12 5.25
C GLN A 182 15.67 1.56 4.27
N GLU A 183 14.45 2.11 4.28
CA GLU A 183 13.31 1.63 3.51
C GLU A 183 12.87 2.60 2.40
N LEU A 184 13.26 3.87 2.46
CA LEU A 184 12.90 4.88 1.48
C LEU A 184 14.13 5.28 0.65
N TYR A 185 14.01 5.11 -0.65
CA TYR A 185 15.00 5.48 -1.63
C TYR A 185 14.35 5.86 -2.94
N TYR A 186 15.13 6.44 -3.84
CA TYR A 186 14.71 6.63 -5.21
C TYR A 186 15.88 6.50 -6.18
N THR A 187 15.55 6.29 -7.46
CA THR A 187 16.49 6.47 -8.57
C THR A 187 16.02 7.62 -9.45
N GLU A 188 16.98 8.37 -9.99
CA GLU A 188 16.66 9.54 -10.82
C GLU A 188 16.05 9.12 -12.16
N THR A 189 16.41 7.94 -12.67
CA THR A 189 15.92 7.40 -13.94
C THR A 189 15.14 6.13 -13.70
N ASN A 190 13.94 6.06 -14.25
CA ASN A 190 13.08 4.88 -14.18
C ASN A 190 12.56 4.55 -15.58
N GLU A 191 12.28 3.29 -15.84
CA GLU A 191 11.70 2.85 -17.11
C GLU A 191 10.50 1.95 -16.87
N TYR A 192 9.37 2.36 -17.42
CA TYR A 192 8.11 1.63 -17.34
C TYR A 192 7.89 0.88 -18.65
N VAL A 193 7.68 -0.42 -18.56
CA VAL A 193 7.46 -1.33 -19.68
C VAL A 193 6.03 -1.85 -19.59
N LEU A 194 5.21 -1.52 -20.58
CA LEU A 194 3.85 -2.02 -20.73
C LEU A 194 3.83 -3.16 -21.74
N PHE A 195 3.33 -4.32 -21.33
CA PHE A 195 3.18 -5.47 -22.23
C PHE A 195 1.84 -5.36 -22.96
N LEU A 196 1.90 -5.06 -24.26
CA LEU A 196 0.74 -4.78 -25.10
C LEU A 196 0.09 -6.08 -25.60
N PRO A 197 -1.25 -6.09 -25.79
CA PRO A 197 -1.97 -7.21 -26.41
C PRO A 197 -1.48 -7.53 -27.83
N GLU A 198 -1.34 -8.81 -28.16
CA GLU A 198 -0.87 -9.19 -29.50
C GLU A 198 -1.89 -8.78 -30.58
N GLY A 199 -1.38 -8.13 -31.64
CA GLY A 199 -2.20 -7.73 -32.78
C GLY A 199 -3.18 -6.58 -32.53
N GLN A 200 -3.22 -6.02 -31.32
CA GLN A 200 -3.99 -4.81 -31.03
C GLN A 200 -3.22 -3.56 -31.46
N ASP A 201 -3.88 -2.69 -32.22
CA ASP A 201 -3.36 -1.36 -32.52
C ASP A 201 -3.64 -0.42 -31.34
N VAL A 202 -2.57 0.11 -30.75
CA VAL A 202 -2.60 1.01 -29.60
C VAL A 202 -2.16 2.43 -29.97
N SER A 203 -1.89 2.69 -31.25
CA SER A 203 -1.24 3.92 -31.73
C SER A 203 -2.01 5.20 -31.35
N ASP A 204 -3.33 5.13 -31.39
CA ASP A 204 -4.24 6.26 -31.08
C ASP A 204 -4.70 6.28 -29.61
N MET A 205 -4.25 5.32 -28.79
CA MET A 205 -4.57 5.31 -27.36
C MET A 205 -3.83 6.42 -26.64
N GLU A 206 -4.50 7.03 -25.67
CA GLU A 206 -3.91 8.05 -24.82
C GLU A 206 -3.00 7.39 -23.78
N VAL A 207 -1.80 7.95 -23.61
CA VAL A 207 -0.92 7.59 -22.50
C VAL A 207 -1.34 8.41 -21.30
N VAL A 208 -1.76 7.74 -20.25
CA VAL A 208 -2.16 8.35 -18.97
C VAL A 208 -1.20 7.94 -17.87
N TYR A 209 -1.14 8.72 -16.79
CA TYR A 209 -0.33 8.42 -15.63
C TYR A 209 -1.16 8.37 -14.35
N SER A 210 -0.64 7.67 -13.35
CA SER A 210 -1.22 7.57 -12.01
C SER A 210 -0.12 7.42 -10.97
N GLY A 211 -0.41 7.80 -9.73
CA GLY A 211 0.56 7.67 -8.66
C GLY A 211 0.25 8.56 -7.48
N THR A 212 1.19 8.58 -6.56
CA THR A 212 1.15 9.35 -5.32
C THR A 212 2.11 10.52 -5.45
N ILE A 213 1.59 11.73 -5.24
CA ILE A 213 2.36 12.97 -5.23
C ILE A 213 2.38 13.53 -3.82
N TYR A 214 3.53 14.02 -3.37
CA TYR A 214 3.66 14.74 -2.11
C TYR A 214 4.02 16.20 -2.38
N ASP A 215 3.39 17.11 -1.64
CA ASP A 215 3.68 18.55 -1.73
C ASP A 215 5.02 18.91 -1.07
N SER A 216 5.49 18.12 -0.10
CA SER A 216 6.76 18.37 0.56
C SER A 216 7.44 17.14 1.17
N LEU A 217 8.77 17.20 1.21
CA LEU A 217 9.66 16.30 1.93
C LEU A 217 10.43 17.10 2.98
N THR A 218 10.26 16.75 4.25
CA THR A 218 11.05 17.31 5.36
C THR A 218 12.00 16.25 5.88
N GLN A 219 13.30 16.52 5.81
CA GLN A 219 14.34 15.65 6.38
C GLN A 219 14.76 16.13 7.76
N GLY A 220 15.07 15.20 8.65
CA GLY A 220 15.51 15.51 10.02
C GLY A 220 15.78 14.25 10.82
N GLU A 221 15.95 14.40 12.13
CA GLU A 221 16.14 13.29 13.04
C GLU A 221 15.20 13.48 14.23
N TRP A 222 14.06 12.81 14.18
CA TRP A 222 13.09 12.79 15.28
C TRP A 222 13.17 11.44 15.97
N SER A 223 13.19 11.46 17.30
CA SER A 223 13.20 10.27 18.12
C SER A 223 12.48 10.55 19.42
N THR A 224 11.63 9.63 19.84
CA THR A 224 11.06 9.61 21.17
C THR A 224 11.14 8.22 21.74
N THR A 225 11.32 8.14 23.05
CA THR A 225 11.42 6.87 23.75
C THR A 225 10.48 6.86 24.93
N PHE A 226 9.63 5.84 24.98
CA PHE A 226 8.64 5.66 26.03
C PHE A 226 8.60 4.19 26.45
N ARG A 227 7.92 3.91 27.56
CA ARG A 227 7.62 2.54 27.96
C ARG A 227 6.21 2.20 27.50
N LEU A 228 6.05 1.02 26.92
CA LEU A 228 4.72 0.50 26.64
C LEU A 228 3.98 0.30 27.95
N GLU A 229 2.76 0.82 28.03
CA GLU A 229 1.82 0.45 29.07
C GLU A 229 0.79 -0.50 28.47
N GLN A 230 0.41 -1.53 29.21
CA GLN A 230 -0.72 -2.36 28.82
C GLN A 230 -1.99 -1.52 28.87
N VAL A 231 -2.91 -1.77 27.95
CA VAL A 231 -4.26 -1.22 28.07
C VAL A 231 -4.89 -1.75 29.36
N LYS A 232 -5.15 -0.83 30.28
CA LYS A 232 -5.70 -1.15 31.61
C LYS A 232 -7.20 -1.42 31.56
N GLU A 233 -7.90 -0.66 30.73
CA GLU A 233 -9.36 -0.66 30.64
C GLU A 233 -9.85 -1.42 29.41
N ARG A 234 -10.77 -2.37 29.61
CA ARG A 234 -11.40 -3.11 28.52
C ARG A 234 -12.80 -3.56 28.90
N LEU A 235 -13.67 -3.70 27.91
CA LEU A 235 -14.87 -4.51 28.03
C LEU A 235 -14.53 -5.94 27.59
N GLN A 236 -14.95 -6.93 28.36
CA GLN A 236 -14.70 -8.34 28.03
C GLN A 236 -15.96 -9.16 28.19
N SER A 237 -16.20 -10.06 27.24
CA SER A 237 -17.16 -11.14 27.39
C SER A 237 -16.45 -12.46 27.21
N LYS A 238 -16.70 -13.40 28.12
CA LYS A 238 -16.29 -14.81 27.98
C LYS A 238 -17.50 -15.60 27.53
N LEU A 239 -17.32 -16.40 26.49
CA LEU A 239 -18.37 -17.16 25.85
C LEU A 239 -17.79 -18.49 25.35
N ASN A 240 -18.66 -19.33 24.81
CA ASN A 240 -18.27 -20.58 24.17
C ASN A 240 -19.19 -20.77 22.97
N LEU A 241 -18.84 -20.13 21.85
CA LEU A 241 -19.63 -20.16 20.62
C LEU A 241 -18.88 -20.96 19.56
N ASP A 242 -19.42 -22.12 19.21
CA ASP A 242 -18.94 -22.94 18.11
C ASP A 242 -19.42 -22.35 16.77
N LEU A 243 -18.47 -22.06 15.87
CA LEU A 243 -18.74 -21.54 14.53
C LEU A 243 -18.46 -22.57 13.43
N GLY A 244 -18.17 -23.83 13.80
CA GLY A 244 -17.70 -24.85 12.86
C GLY A 244 -16.21 -24.64 12.55
N GLY A 245 -15.39 -25.66 12.79
CA GLY A 245 -13.92 -25.57 12.67
C GLY A 245 -13.25 -24.90 13.88
N TRP A 246 -13.83 -23.82 14.41
CA TRP A 246 -13.30 -23.12 15.59
C TRP A 246 -14.38 -22.63 16.56
N THR A 247 -13.97 -22.37 17.80
CA THR A 247 -14.81 -21.94 18.92
C THR A 247 -14.35 -20.57 19.42
N VAL A 248 -15.24 -19.60 19.47
CA VAL A 248 -15.00 -18.28 20.08
C VAL A 248 -15.14 -18.40 21.60
N GLU A 249 -14.07 -18.02 22.30
CA GLU A 249 -13.95 -18.12 23.75
C GLU A 249 -14.06 -16.75 24.44
N SER A 250 -13.61 -15.69 23.77
CA SER A 250 -13.73 -14.34 24.31
C SER A 250 -13.80 -13.25 23.24
N VAL A 251 -14.52 -12.19 23.59
CA VAL A 251 -14.56 -10.92 22.88
C VAL A 251 -14.05 -9.85 23.82
N THR A 252 -13.04 -9.09 23.42
CA THR A 252 -12.44 -7.99 24.19
C THR A 252 -12.50 -6.71 23.38
N ILE A 253 -12.94 -5.62 23.99
CA ILE A 253 -12.97 -4.29 23.40
C ILE A 253 -12.12 -3.37 24.29
N SER A 254 -11.01 -2.91 23.72
CA SER A 254 -10.16 -1.86 24.29
C SER A 254 -10.52 -0.50 23.67
N PRO A 255 -9.95 0.63 24.12
CA PRO A 255 -10.15 1.91 23.44
C PRO A 255 -9.64 1.95 21.98
N VAL A 256 -8.77 1.01 21.57
CA VAL A 256 -8.10 1.06 20.25
C VAL A 256 -8.51 -0.08 19.30
N ALA A 257 -9.03 -1.18 19.84
CA ALA A 257 -9.32 -2.36 19.06
C ALA A 257 -10.34 -3.30 19.72
N LEU A 258 -11.01 -4.07 18.86
CA LEU A 258 -11.79 -5.25 19.13
C LEU A 258 -10.92 -6.49 18.88
N THR A 259 -10.90 -7.42 19.84
CA THR A 259 -10.19 -8.69 19.73
C THR A 259 -11.12 -9.86 20.00
N VAL A 260 -11.17 -10.82 19.10
CA VAL A 260 -11.85 -12.10 19.26
C VAL A 260 -10.80 -13.18 19.43
N ARG A 261 -10.91 -13.98 20.48
CA ARG A 261 -10.03 -15.14 20.70
C ARG A 261 -10.83 -16.42 20.74
N GLY A 262 -10.23 -17.48 20.22
CA GLY A 262 -10.82 -18.80 20.16
C GLY A 262 -9.79 -19.88 19.91
N THR A 263 -10.27 -21.12 19.77
CA THR A 263 -9.46 -22.30 19.50
C THR A 263 -10.07 -23.12 18.37
N GLY A 264 -9.25 -23.91 17.67
CA GLY A 264 -9.66 -24.74 16.53
C GLY A 264 -9.04 -24.31 15.21
N ASP A 265 -9.53 -24.89 14.11
CA ASP A 265 -9.09 -24.60 12.75
C ASP A 265 -10.13 -23.71 12.05
N MET A 266 -9.85 -22.41 11.99
CA MET A 266 -10.73 -21.47 11.31
C MET A 266 -10.78 -21.67 9.79
N TRP A 267 -9.88 -22.47 9.22
CA TRP A 267 -9.84 -22.78 7.80
C TRP A 267 -10.60 -24.07 7.45
N ASP A 268 -10.94 -24.89 8.44
CA ASP A 268 -11.82 -26.07 8.31
C ASP A 268 -13.31 -25.69 8.44
N MET A 269 -13.68 -24.55 7.86
CA MET A 269 -15.07 -24.16 7.66
C MET A 269 -15.50 -24.65 6.28
N GLY A 270 -16.31 -25.72 6.22
CA GLY A 270 -16.82 -26.27 4.97
C GLY A 270 -17.57 -25.23 4.12
N GLY A 271 -16.88 -24.59 3.17
CA GLY A 271 -17.43 -23.77 2.09
C GLY A 271 -18.03 -22.40 2.48
N GLU A 272 -18.53 -22.23 3.69
CA GLU A 272 -19.12 -20.97 4.19
C GLU A 272 -18.31 -20.47 5.39
N MET A 273 -17.39 -19.51 5.16
CA MET A 273 -16.68 -18.83 6.25
C MET A 273 -17.68 -17.95 7.04
N ALA A 274 -18.25 -18.49 8.12
CA ALA A 274 -19.04 -17.71 9.06
C ALA A 274 -18.09 -16.91 9.97
N MET A 275 -17.54 -15.82 9.44
CA MET A 275 -16.78 -14.87 10.26
C MET A 275 -17.70 -14.27 11.32
N PRO A 276 -17.26 -14.15 12.59
CA PRO A 276 -18.08 -13.56 13.65
C PRO A 276 -18.37 -12.10 13.33
N GLU A 277 -19.66 -11.77 13.18
CA GLU A 277 -20.10 -10.39 13.00
C GLU A 277 -20.26 -9.74 14.38
N ILE A 278 -19.40 -8.78 14.70
CA ILE A 278 -19.49 -8.03 15.95
C ILE A 278 -19.93 -6.60 15.67
N VAL A 279 -21.00 -6.19 16.34
CA VAL A 279 -21.54 -4.83 16.26
C VAL A 279 -21.44 -4.18 17.63
N ILE A 280 -20.81 -3.01 17.68
CA ILE A 280 -20.70 -2.18 18.89
C ILE A 280 -21.55 -0.94 18.68
N GLN A 281 -22.61 -0.80 19.49
CA GLN A 281 -23.49 0.36 19.42
C GLN A 281 -23.24 1.31 20.58
N LEU A 282 -23.15 2.59 20.27
CA LEU A 282 -22.94 3.67 21.23
C LEU A 282 -24.26 4.20 21.79
N LYS A 283 -24.19 4.94 22.90
CA LYS A 283 -25.35 5.55 23.58
C LYS A 283 -26.08 6.58 22.72
N ASP A 284 -25.38 7.24 21.80
CA ASP A 284 -25.96 8.18 20.83
C ASP A 284 -26.66 7.49 19.65
N GLY A 285 -26.57 6.15 19.57
CA GLY A 285 -27.19 5.33 18.52
C GLY A 285 -26.26 5.01 17.35
N THR A 286 -25.08 5.62 17.28
CA THR A 286 -24.09 5.32 16.23
C THR A 286 -23.44 3.95 16.45
N GLN A 287 -22.89 3.39 15.37
CA GLN A 287 -22.14 2.14 15.38
C GLN A 287 -20.66 2.43 15.18
N VAL A 288 -19.82 1.82 16.02
CA VAL A 288 -18.37 1.93 15.90
C VAL A 288 -17.91 1.32 14.59
N GLN A 289 -17.14 2.09 13.82
CA GLN A 289 -16.52 1.61 12.59
C GLN A 289 -15.17 0.98 12.89
N THR A 290 -14.94 -0.20 12.32
CA THR A 290 -13.66 -0.90 12.40
C THR A 290 -12.97 -0.89 11.04
N SER A 291 -11.65 -0.77 11.05
CA SER A 291 -10.79 -1.15 9.93
C SER A 291 -10.33 -2.58 10.13
N ALA A 292 -10.28 -3.36 9.05
CA ALA A 292 -9.81 -4.74 9.10
C ALA A 292 -8.41 -4.80 9.74
N ALA A 293 -8.24 -5.67 10.73
CA ALA A 293 -6.94 -5.97 11.31
C ALA A 293 -6.71 -7.49 11.32
N GLY A 294 -5.44 -7.87 11.44
CA GLY A 294 -4.97 -9.20 11.07
C GLY A 294 -5.61 -10.37 11.81
N THR A 295 -5.49 -11.53 11.17
CA THR A 295 -5.83 -12.84 11.71
C THR A 295 -4.54 -13.56 12.08
N SER A 296 -4.46 -14.10 13.29
CA SER A 296 -3.38 -14.99 13.72
C SER A 296 -3.95 -16.36 14.05
N VAL A 297 -3.40 -17.40 13.42
CA VAL A 297 -3.72 -18.81 13.69
C VAL A 297 -2.44 -19.51 14.09
N SER A 298 -2.45 -20.15 15.24
CA SER A 298 -1.32 -20.90 15.79
C SER A 298 -1.81 -22.12 16.55
N ASP A 299 -0.90 -22.99 16.97
CA ASP A 299 -1.20 -24.11 17.88
C ASP A 299 -1.82 -23.63 19.21
N GLU A 300 -1.60 -22.37 19.59
CA GLU A 300 -2.16 -21.75 20.80
C GLU A 300 -3.57 -21.18 20.61
N GLY A 301 -4.09 -21.17 19.37
CA GLY A 301 -5.45 -20.75 19.04
C GLY A 301 -5.53 -19.72 17.91
N VAL A 302 -6.75 -19.18 17.75
CA VAL A 302 -7.14 -18.19 16.75
C VAL A 302 -7.34 -16.84 17.43
N THR A 303 -6.74 -15.79 16.87
CA THR A 303 -7.00 -14.40 17.27
C THR A 303 -7.39 -13.58 16.04
N LEU A 304 -8.55 -12.95 16.11
CA LEU A 304 -8.99 -11.94 15.16
C LEU A 304 -8.86 -10.58 15.83
N ASN A 305 -8.22 -9.64 15.16
CA ASN A 305 -8.15 -8.27 15.63
C ASN A 305 -8.91 -7.36 14.66
N SER A 306 -9.54 -6.31 15.16
CA SER A 306 -10.16 -5.27 14.34
C SER A 306 -9.95 -3.94 15.02
N MET A 307 -9.32 -3.02 14.32
CA MET A 307 -8.93 -1.73 14.90
C MET A 307 -10.05 -0.73 14.72
N PHE A 308 -10.20 0.19 15.68
CA PHE A 308 -11.14 1.30 15.53
C PHE A 308 -10.54 2.43 14.72
N ASN A 309 -11.36 3.11 13.93
CA ASN A 309 -10.93 4.28 13.17
C ASN A 309 -10.64 5.48 14.08
N GLU A 310 -11.26 5.50 15.25
CA GLU A 310 -11.12 6.52 16.29
C GLU A 310 -10.92 5.86 17.66
N ILE A 311 -10.40 6.61 18.63
CA ILE A 311 -10.30 6.11 20.01
C ILE A 311 -11.71 5.98 20.60
N LEU A 312 -12.06 4.77 21.01
CA LEU A 312 -13.36 4.46 21.60
C LEU A 312 -13.37 4.80 23.09
N ASP A 313 -14.23 5.76 23.48
CA ASP A 313 -14.63 5.91 24.87
C ASP A 313 -15.54 4.73 25.27
N LEU A 314 -15.00 3.78 26.02
CA LEU A 314 -15.72 2.59 26.49
C LEU A 314 -16.97 2.94 27.30
N SER A 315 -17.01 4.12 27.94
CA SER A 315 -18.19 4.57 28.68
C SER A 315 -19.37 4.91 27.76
N GLN A 316 -19.15 5.16 26.47
CA GLN A 316 -20.21 5.39 25.48
C GLN A 316 -20.78 4.10 24.90
N VAL A 317 -20.16 2.94 25.14
CA VAL A 317 -20.68 1.66 24.67
C VAL A 317 -22.01 1.36 25.36
N LYS A 318 -23.05 1.16 24.57
CA LYS A 318 -24.41 0.82 25.03
C LYS A 318 -24.63 -0.69 24.98
N SER A 319 -24.23 -1.32 23.87
CA SER A 319 -24.41 -2.76 23.66
C SER A 319 -23.40 -3.29 22.67
N VAL A 320 -23.07 -4.57 22.80
CA VAL A 320 -22.24 -5.32 21.87
C VAL A 320 -23.02 -6.56 21.48
N THR A 321 -23.08 -6.88 20.19
CA THR A 321 -23.68 -8.11 19.70
C THR A 321 -22.68 -8.93 18.91
N LEU A 322 -22.83 -10.25 18.94
CA LEU A 322 -22.11 -11.22 18.12
C LEU A 322 -23.14 -12.02 17.32
N ASN A 323 -23.07 -11.96 15.99
CA ASN A 323 -24.04 -12.56 15.07
C ASN A 323 -25.50 -12.16 15.41
N GLY A 324 -25.70 -10.90 15.81
CA GLY A 324 -26.99 -10.34 16.24
C GLY A 324 -27.40 -10.64 17.69
N GLU A 325 -26.71 -11.53 18.39
CA GLU A 325 -27.00 -11.89 19.78
C GLU A 325 -26.25 -11.00 20.76
N ALA A 326 -26.93 -10.50 21.80
CA ALA A 326 -26.32 -9.58 22.77
C ALA A 326 -25.26 -10.28 23.65
N LEU A 327 -24.08 -9.67 23.74
CA LEU A 327 -23.03 -10.11 24.65
C LEU A 327 -23.17 -9.45 26.02
N ASN A 328 -22.97 -10.24 27.07
CA ASN A 328 -22.79 -9.70 28.42
C ASN A 328 -21.34 -9.22 28.57
N MET A 329 -21.14 -7.91 28.52
CA MET A 329 -19.82 -7.28 28.59
C MET A 329 -19.52 -6.83 30.03
N GLU A 330 -18.39 -7.28 30.56
CA GLU A 330 -17.86 -6.87 31.86
C GLU A 330 -16.76 -5.82 31.65
N TYR A 331 -16.81 -4.74 32.43
CA TYR A 331 -15.74 -3.73 32.43
C TYR A 331 -14.63 -4.17 33.37
N VAL A 332 -13.42 -4.26 32.82
CA VAL A 332 -12.22 -4.74 33.51
C VAL A 332 -11.19 -3.61 33.54
N THR A 333 -10.64 -3.35 34.72
CA THR A 333 -9.52 -2.43 34.96
C THR A 333 -8.41 -3.18 35.68
N GLU A 334 -7.22 -3.26 35.11
CA GLU A 334 -6.03 -3.89 35.70
C GLU A 334 -4.88 -2.89 35.89
#